data_AF-A0A1H1SMN8-F1
#
_entry.id   AF-A0A1H1SMN8-F1
#
_cell.length_a   1.000
_cell.length_b   1.000
_cell.length_c   1.000
_cell.angle_alpha   90.00
_cell.angle_beta   90.00
_cell.angle_gamma   90.00
#
_symmetry.space_group_name_H-M   'P 1'
#
loop_
_entity.id
_entity.type
_entity.pdbx_description
1 polymer ?
#
loop_
_entity_poly.entity_id
_entity_poly.type
_entity_poly.pdbx_seq_one_letter_code
_entity_poly.pdbx_strand_id
1 'polypeptide(L)'
;MIVYQYDAAGIYQGQTEADESPLEPGVWLMPARTTAVAPPDDVPEGHRPRWNGVRWDLINQPRPKGGDPVAKLAAFLADNPDVAALLSQD
;
A
#
# COMPACT_ATOMS: atom_id res chain seq x y z
N MET A 1 6.06 -22.81 1.21
CA MET A 1 7.23 -21.88 1.26
C MET A 1 6.73 -20.45 1.42
N ILE A 2 7.34 -19.62 2.28
CA ILE A 2 6.95 -18.19 2.39
C ILE A 2 7.40 -17.44 1.13
N VAL A 3 6.47 -16.68 0.55
CA VAL A 3 6.67 -15.81 -0.61
C VAL A 3 6.06 -14.43 -0.36
N TYR A 4 6.47 -13.44 -1.14
CA TYR A 4 6.17 -12.03 -0.90
C TYR A 4 5.26 -11.51 -2.01
N GLN A 5 4.07 -11.08 -1.64
CA GLN A 5 3.03 -10.63 -2.58
C GLN A 5 3.15 -9.14 -2.90
N TYR A 6 2.85 -8.80 -4.14
CA TYR A 6 2.72 -7.42 -4.60
C TYR A 6 1.43 -7.19 -5.42
N ASP A 7 0.98 -5.95 -5.49
CA ASP A 7 -0.19 -5.57 -6.30
C ASP A 7 0.15 -5.41 -7.79
N ALA A 8 -0.83 -5.01 -8.60
CA ALA A 8 -0.62 -4.79 -10.03
C ALA A 8 0.40 -3.67 -10.36
N ALA A 9 0.66 -2.75 -9.43
CA ALA A 9 1.69 -1.73 -9.57
C ALA A 9 3.06 -2.17 -9.03
N GLY A 10 3.14 -3.36 -8.43
CA GLY A 10 4.34 -3.92 -7.80
C GLY A 10 4.48 -3.55 -6.32
N ILE A 11 3.51 -2.92 -5.68
CA ILE A 11 3.63 -2.52 -4.27
C ILE A 11 3.47 -3.72 -3.35
N TYR A 12 4.40 -3.88 -2.41
CA TYR A 12 4.37 -4.96 -1.42
C TYR A 12 3.06 -4.98 -0.62
N GLN A 13 2.47 -6.17 -0.47
CA GLN A 13 1.20 -6.39 0.23
C GLN A 13 1.36 -7.27 1.49
N GLY A 14 2.40 -8.09 1.56
CA GLY A 14 2.61 -9.00 2.68
C GLY A 14 3.25 -10.32 2.27
N GLN A 15 3.34 -11.22 3.25
CA GLN A 15 3.77 -12.60 3.04
C GLN A 15 2.55 -13.49 2.74
N THR A 16 2.77 -14.51 1.95
CA THR A 16 1.82 -15.60 1.72
C THR A 16 2.58 -16.91 1.54
N GLU A 17 1.86 -18.02 1.41
CA GLU A 17 2.45 -19.34 1.25
C GLU A 17 2.32 -19.81 -0.20
N ALA A 18 3.41 -20.31 -0.76
CA ALA A 18 3.41 -21.12 -1.96
C ALA A 18 3.29 -22.60 -1.58
N ASP A 19 2.44 -23.32 -2.30
CA ASP A 19 2.23 -24.75 -2.14
C ASP A 19 3.27 -25.55 -2.93
N GLU A 20 3.69 -26.69 -2.40
CA GLU A 20 4.55 -27.61 -3.14
C GLU A 20 3.74 -28.33 -4.22
N SER A 21 4.35 -28.57 -5.38
CA SER A 21 3.73 -29.31 -6.47
C SER A 21 3.51 -30.76 -6.04
N PRO A 22 2.27 -31.28 -6.12
CA PRO A 22 1.99 -32.67 -5.77
C PRO A 22 2.61 -33.66 -6.77
N LEU A 23 3.02 -33.19 -7.96
CA LEU A 23 3.59 -34.02 -9.02
C LEU A 23 5.12 -33.97 -9.05
N GLU A 24 5.72 -32.89 -8.54
CA GLU A 24 7.14 -32.60 -8.66
C GLU A 24 7.70 -32.14 -7.30
N PRO A 25 8.23 -33.08 -6.49
CA PRO A 25 8.83 -32.73 -5.21
C PRO A 25 9.93 -31.67 -5.36
N GLY A 26 9.89 -30.65 -4.51
CA GLY A 26 10.79 -29.50 -4.51
C GLY A 26 10.38 -28.35 -5.44
N VAL A 27 9.36 -28.51 -6.28
CA VAL A 27 8.81 -27.44 -7.12
C VAL A 27 7.68 -26.74 -6.38
N TRP A 28 7.71 -25.41 -6.32
CA TRP A 28 6.70 -24.61 -5.60
C TRP A 28 5.82 -23.82 -6.57
N LEU A 29 4.50 -23.91 -6.37
CA LEU A 29 3.49 -23.22 -7.15
C LEU A 29 3.36 -21.78 -6.65
N MET A 30 3.96 -20.84 -7.38
CA MET A 30 3.96 -19.42 -7.03
C MET A 30 2.58 -18.80 -7.29
N PRO A 31 1.89 -18.25 -6.28
CA PRO A 31 0.65 -17.50 -6.51
C PRO A 31 0.89 -16.29 -7.41
N ALA A 32 -0.18 -15.80 -8.03
CA ALA A 32 -0.09 -14.62 -8.89
C ALA A 32 0.51 -13.42 -8.14
N ARG A 33 1.44 -12.73 -8.80
CA ARG A 33 2.12 -11.53 -8.28
C ARG A 33 2.84 -11.77 -6.96
N THR A 34 3.62 -12.85 -6.91
CA THR A 34 4.51 -13.16 -5.79
C THR A 34 5.96 -13.27 -6.25
N THR A 35 6.89 -13.16 -5.30
CA THR A 35 8.31 -13.42 -5.49
C THR A 35 8.86 -14.12 -4.26
N ALA A 36 9.87 -14.98 -4.43
CA ALA A 36 10.59 -15.60 -3.31
C ALA A 36 11.62 -14.65 -2.69
N VAL A 37 11.92 -13.52 -3.35
CA VAL A 37 12.86 -12.51 -2.86
C VAL A 37 12.18 -11.68 -1.78
N ALA A 38 12.76 -11.66 -0.57
CA ALA A 38 12.25 -10.85 0.52
C ALA A 38 12.38 -9.34 0.23
N PRO A 39 11.41 -8.51 0.64
CA PRO A 39 11.58 -7.07 0.65
C PRO A 39 12.68 -6.67 1.65
N PRO A 40 13.25 -5.47 1.54
CA PRO A 40 14.20 -4.97 2.54
C PRO A 40 13.56 -4.90 3.93
N ASP A 41 14.30 -5.32 4.95
CA ASP A 41 13.84 -5.24 6.35
C ASP A 41 13.72 -3.78 6.82
N ASP A 42 14.65 -2.93 6.39
CA ASP A 42 14.69 -1.51 6.71
C ASP A 42 14.02 -0.67 5.61
N VAL A 43 12.78 -0.25 5.86
CA VAL A 43 12.05 0.70 5.00
C VAL A 43 12.05 2.08 5.69
N PRO A 44 12.76 3.08 5.15
CA PRO A 44 12.76 4.43 5.70
C PRO A 44 11.35 5.03 5.76
N GLU A 45 11.12 5.92 6.72
CA GLU A 45 9.84 6.62 6.83
C GLU A 45 9.47 7.31 5.51
N GLY A 46 8.21 7.18 5.09
CA GLY A 46 7.74 7.76 3.84
C GLY A 46 8.21 7.02 2.58
N HIS A 47 8.79 5.83 2.71
CA HIS A 47 9.08 4.94 1.59
C HIS A 47 8.25 3.66 1.67
N ARG A 48 8.16 2.96 0.54
CA ARG A 48 7.58 1.61 0.45
C ARG A 48 8.30 0.77 -0.60
N PRO A 49 8.40 -0.56 -0.41
CA PRO A 49 8.98 -1.45 -1.42
C PRO A 49 8.06 -1.59 -2.64
N ARG A 50 8.68 -1.60 -3.83
CA ARG A 50 8.03 -1.89 -5.11
C ARG A 50 8.85 -2.92 -5.88
N TRP A 51 8.21 -4.02 -6.26
CA TRP A 51 8.77 -5.03 -7.14
C TRP A 51 8.87 -4.48 -8.57
N ASN A 52 10.06 -4.55 -9.16
CA ASN A 52 10.32 -4.11 -10.54
C ASN A 52 10.44 -5.27 -11.54
N GLY A 53 10.16 -6.50 -11.12
CA GLY A 53 10.36 -7.73 -11.91
C GLY A 53 11.64 -8.49 -11.57
N VAL A 54 12.62 -7.84 -10.94
CA VAL A 54 13.93 -8.42 -10.60
C VAL A 54 14.26 -8.27 -9.11
N ARG A 55 13.95 -7.11 -8.53
CA ARG A 55 14.22 -6.77 -7.13
C ARG A 55 13.19 -5.80 -6.56
N TRP A 56 13.27 -5.59 -5.26
CA TRP A 56 12.54 -4.53 -4.57
C TRP A 56 13.32 -3.21 -4.66
N ASP A 57 12.69 -2.19 -5.24
CA ASP A 57 13.15 -0.81 -5.14
C ASP A 57 12.36 -0.09 -4.03
N LEU A 58 12.98 0.83 -3.31
CA LEU A 58 12.28 1.69 -2.35
C LEU A 58 11.81 2.95 -3.07
N ILE A 59 10.50 3.17 -3.07
CA ILE A 59 9.88 4.35 -3.69
C ILE A 59 9.23 5.23 -2.62
N ASN A 60 9.04 6.51 -2.94
CA ASN A 60 8.28 7.41 -2.07
C ASN A 60 6.85 6.92 -1.89
N GLN A 61 6.44 6.77 -0.63
CA GLN A 61 5.06 6.60 -0.24
C GLN A 61 4.40 7.98 -0.17
N PRO A 62 3.30 8.22 -0.92
CA PRO A 62 2.55 9.45 -0.79
C PRO A 62 2.07 9.58 0.65
N ARG A 63 2.59 10.57 1.38
CA ARG A 63 2.02 10.93 2.67
C ARG A 63 0.70 11.64 2.38
N PRO A 64 -0.43 11.26 3.01
CA PRO A 64 -1.57 12.15 3.05
C PRO A 64 -1.06 13.50 3.54
N LYS A 65 -1.39 14.60 2.86
CA LYS A 65 -1.05 15.93 3.38
C LYS A 65 -1.78 16.08 4.70
N GLY A 66 -1.07 15.81 5.79
CA GLY A 66 -1.56 16.00 7.13
C GLY A 66 -1.90 17.46 7.31
N GLY A 67 -3.15 17.71 7.65
CA GLY A 67 -3.65 18.97 8.19
C GLY A 67 -4.69 18.59 9.23
N ASP A 68 -4.89 19.43 10.23
CA ASP A 68 -6.00 19.24 11.16
C ASP A 68 -7.31 19.19 10.35
N PRO A 69 -7.99 18.02 10.29
CA PRO A 69 -9.20 17.89 9.50
C PRO A 69 -10.28 18.89 9.93
N VAL A 70 -10.30 19.23 11.23
CA VAL A 70 -11.23 20.23 11.79
C VAL A 70 -10.85 21.62 11.31
N ALA A 71 -9.58 22.03 11.41
CA ALA A 71 -9.15 23.32 10.85
C ALA A 71 -9.40 23.41 9.33
N LYS A 72 -9.18 22.33 8.59
CA LYS A 72 -9.46 22.29 7.15
C LYS A 72 -10.96 22.44 6.86
N LEU A 73 -11.80 21.74 7.61
CA LEU A 73 -13.25 21.86 7.50
C LEU A 73 -13.72 23.27 7.89
N ALA A 74 -13.20 23.83 8.98
CA ALA A 74 -13.53 25.16 9.44
C ALA A 74 -13.16 26.24 8.40
N ALA A 75 -11.96 26.17 7.82
CA ALA A 75 -11.55 27.06 6.75
C ALA A 75 -12.47 26.95 5.52
N PHE A 76 -12.79 25.72 5.10
CA PHE A 76 -13.71 25.49 3.99
C PHE A 76 -15.10 26.09 4.25
N LEU A 77 -15.67 25.91 5.44
CA LEU A 77 -16.98 26.46 5.78
C LEU A 77 -16.96 28.00 5.91
N ALA A 78 -15.86 28.58 6.38
CA ALA A 78 -15.69 30.03 6.42
C ALA A 78 -15.64 30.64 5.01
N ASP A 79 -15.00 29.95 4.06
CA ASP A 79 -14.92 30.38 2.66
C ASP A 79 -16.23 30.13 1.88
N ASN A 80 -17.12 29.27 2.39
CA ASN A 80 -18.36 28.84 1.71
C ASN A 80 -19.56 28.94 2.69
N PRO A 81 -20.08 30.16 2.93
CA PRO A 81 -21.12 30.38 3.94
C PRO A 81 -22.48 29.77 3.58
N ASP A 82 -22.77 29.63 2.29
CA ASP A 82 -23.95 28.91 1.79
C ASP A 82 -23.91 27.43 2.15
N VAL A 83 -22.74 26.79 2.03
CA VAL A 83 -22.53 25.40 2.44
C VAL A 83 -22.63 25.25 3.95
N ALA A 84 -22.12 26.22 4.72
CA ALA A 84 -22.26 26.23 6.17
C ALA A 84 -23.73 26.32 6.62
N ALA A 85 -24.56 27.10 5.92
CA ALA A 85 -25.98 27.26 6.23
C ALA A 85 -26.78 25.96 6.08
N LEU A 86 -26.33 25.01 5.25
CA LEU A 86 -26.97 23.70 5.10
C LEU A 86 -26.86 22.83 6.36
N LEU A 87 -25.83 23.05 7.19
CA LEU A 87 -25.61 22.28 8.42
C LEU A 87 -26.55 22.71 9.56
N SER A 88 -27.23 23.85 9.42
CA SER A 88 -28.15 24.40 10.42
C SER A 88 -29.61 24.23 10.05
N GLN A 89 -29.91 23.43 9.02
CA GLN A 89 -31.28 23.13 8.62
C GLN A 89 -31.68 21.78 9.22
N ASP A 90 -32.63 21.80 10.16
CA ASP A 90 -33.32 20.62 10.69
C ASP A 90 -34.30 20.02 9.66
#